data_AF-A0A535WHS2-F1
#
_entry.id   AF-A0A535WHS2-F1
#
_cell.length_a   1.000
_cell.length_b   1.000
_cell.length_c   1.000
_cell.angle_alpha   90.00
_cell.angle_beta   90.00
_cell.angle_gamma   90.00
#
_symmetry.space_group_name_H-M   'P 1'
#
loop_
_entity.id
_entity.type
_entity.pdbx_description
1 polymer ?
#
loop_
_entity_poly.entity_id
_entity_poly.type
_entity_poly.pdbx_seq_one_letter_code
_entity_poly.pdbx_strand_id
1 'polypeptide(L)'
;MSKRKKSGAESPECVCGRKRSDAAIYVHQSYSTVYVYHRCECGSEWTESRSKVDRSQPITTDEVLEVYQRLEAFEGSLSDLLQPIAEQKPEPKPDK
;
A
#
# COMPACT_ATOMS: atom_id res chain seq x y z
N MET A 1 8.15 -14.71 28.53
CA MET A 1 8.71 -13.38 28.20
C MET A 1 9.22 -13.42 26.75
N SER A 2 8.32 -13.30 25.76
CA SER A 2 8.71 -13.37 24.35
C SER A 2 9.22 -12.00 23.90
N LYS A 3 10.53 -11.90 23.67
CA LYS A 3 11.19 -10.68 23.21
C LYS A 3 10.58 -10.25 21.87
N ARG A 4 9.81 -9.14 21.88
CA ARG A 4 9.44 -8.42 20.66
C ARG A 4 10.74 -8.06 19.93
N LYS A 5 10.97 -8.67 18.77
CA LYS A 5 12.05 -8.23 17.87
C LYS A 5 11.71 -6.80 17.45
N LYS A 6 12.43 -5.84 18.01
CA LYS A 6 12.46 -4.45 17.59
C LYS A 6 12.81 -4.46 16.10
N SER A 7 11.87 -4.09 15.25
CA SER A 7 12.10 -3.86 13.82
C SER A 7 13.35 -3.01 13.69
N GLY A 8 14.35 -3.56 13.01
CA GLY A 8 15.65 -2.90 12.84
C GLY A 8 15.41 -1.51 12.28
N ALA A 9 16.06 -0.51 12.87
CA ALA A 9 16.17 0.80 12.25
C ALA A 9 16.74 0.57 10.84
N GLU A 10 15.92 0.81 9.82
CA GLU A 10 16.31 0.65 8.43
C GLU A 10 17.48 1.61 8.19
N SER A 11 18.68 1.05 8.00
CA SER A 11 19.86 1.85 7.71
C SER A 11 19.56 2.74 6.49
N PRO A 12 19.85 4.05 6.54
CA PRO A 12 19.51 4.99 5.46
C PRO A 12 20.25 4.68 4.15
N GLU A 13 21.22 3.76 4.22
CA GLU A 13 22.14 3.39 3.16
C GLU A 13 22.00 1.90 2.86
N CYS A 14 22.25 1.56 1.60
CA CYS A 14 22.44 0.21 1.13
C CYS A 14 23.79 -0.34 1.62
N VAL A 15 23.96 -1.66 1.63
CA VAL A 15 25.22 -2.34 1.99
C VAL A 15 26.40 -1.88 1.12
N CYS A 16 26.14 -1.35 -0.08
CA CYS A 16 27.15 -0.76 -0.96
C CYS A 16 27.50 0.71 -0.65
N GLY A 17 26.89 1.33 0.36
CA GLY A 17 27.11 2.72 0.75
C GLY A 17 26.28 3.76 -0.02
N ARG A 18 25.47 3.35 -1.02
CA ARG A 18 24.52 4.26 -1.68
C ARG A 18 23.32 4.58 -0.79
N LYS A 19 22.74 5.76 -0.92
CA LYS A 19 21.52 6.12 -0.20
C LYS A 19 20.34 5.31 -0.72
N ARG A 20 19.43 4.91 0.18
CA ARG A 20 18.20 4.22 -0.21
C ARG A 20 17.30 5.05 -1.13
N SER A 21 17.41 6.38 -1.07
CA SER A 21 16.73 7.31 -1.97
C SER A 21 17.11 7.14 -3.44
N ASP A 22 18.30 6.59 -3.70
CA ASP A 22 18.86 6.46 -5.05
C ASP A 22 18.50 5.10 -5.68
N ALA A 23 17.77 4.24 -4.96
CA ALA A 23 17.31 2.97 -5.48
C ALA A 23 16.10 3.15 -6.42
N ALA A 24 16.02 2.30 -7.44
CA ALA A 24 14.82 2.21 -8.27
C ALA A 24 13.66 1.68 -7.42
N ILE A 25 12.51 2.34 -7.49
CA ILE A 25 11.33 2.02 -6.67
C ILE A 25 10.21 1.52 -7.58
N TYR A 26 9.63 0.38 -7.22
CA TYR A 26 8.40 -0.14 -7.79
C TYR A 26 7.35 -0.26 -6.69
N VAL A 27 6.16 0.32 -6.90
CA VAL A 27 5.08 0.31 -5.91
C VAL A 27 3.94 -0.58 -6.41
N HIS A 28 3.59 -1.58 -5.62
CA HIS A 28 2.41 -2.41 -5.84
C HIS A 28 1.39 -2.16 -4.73
N GLN A 29 0.17 -1.80 -5.11
CA GLN A 29 -0.91 -1.57 -4.16
C GLN A 29 -1.90 -2.74 -4.21
N SER A 30 -2.03 -3.43 -3.08
CA SER A 30 -3.12 -4.35 -2.80
C SER A 30 -4.26 -3.62 -2.06
N TYR A 31 -5.36 -4.32 -1.81
CA TYR A 31 -6.54 -3.78 -1.15
C TYR A 31 -6.23 -3.16 0.22
N SER A 32 -5.47 -3.87 1.06
CA SER A 32 -5.15 -3.46 2.44
C SER A 32 -3.70 -3.02 2.64
N THR A 33 -2.84 -3.28 1.66
CA THR A 33 -1.39 -3.24 1.84
C THR A 33 -0.71 -2.67 0.61
N VAL A 34 0.23 -1.77 0.83
CA VAL A 34 1.12 -1.21 -0.18
C VAL A 34 2.48 -1.88 -0.02
N TYR A 35 2.96 -2.49 -1.09
CA TYR A 35 4.31 -3.05 -1.17
C TYR A 35 5.19 -2.09 -1.98
N VAL A 36 6.30 -1.69 -1.39
CA VAL A 36 7.30 -0.84 -2.02
C VAL A 36 8.55 -1.70 -2.21
N TYR A 37 8.88 -2.00 -3.46
CA TYR A 37 10.06 -2.77 -3.84
C TYR A 37 11.15 -1.81 -4.23
N HIS A 38 12.34 -2.02 -3.69
CA HIS A 38 13.50 -1.20 -3.95
C HIS A 38 14.61 -2.07 -4.54
N ARG A 39 15.24 -1.56 -5.58
CA ARG A 39 16.39 -2.18 -6.22
C ARG A 39 17.52 -1.17 -6.33
N CYS A 40 18.60 -1.42 -5.57
CA CYS A 40 19.83 -0.66 -5.72
C CYS A 40 20.58 -1.11 -6.97
N GLU A 41 21.29 -0.18 -7.61
CA GLU A 41 22.15 -0.48 -8.77
C GLU A 41 23.29 -1.45 -8.45
N CYS A 42 23.64 -1.67 -7.18
CA CYS A 42 24.58 -2.72 -6.78
C CYS A 42 23.98 -4.14 -6.83
N GLY A 43 22.68 -4.26 -7.14
CA GLY A 43 21.97 -5.54 -7.18
C GLY A 43 21.31 -5.94 -5.87
N SER A 44 21.38 -5.11 -4.82
CA SER A 44 20.67 -5.37 -3.56
C SER A 44 19.20 -4.96 -3.66
N GLU A 45 18.32 -5.81 -3.13
CA GLU A 45 16.87 -5.63 -3.18
C GLU A 45 16.27 -5.69 -1.77
N TRP A 46 15.24 -4.87 -1.53
CA TRP A 46 14.44 -4.95 -0.31
C TRP A 46 13.00 -4.56 -0.59
N THR A 47 12.11 -4.95 0.32
CA THR A 47 10.67 -4.69 0.20
C THR A 47 10.14 -4.12 1.51
N GLU A 48 9.43 -3.01 1.42
CA GLU A 48 8.70 -2.41 2.53
C GLU A 48 7.21 -2.68 2.35
N SER A 49 6.56 -3.27 3.34
CA SER A 49 5.09 -3.42 3.37
C SER A 49 4.49 -2.37 4.30
N ARG A 50 3.59 -1.54 3.78
CA ARG A 50 2.85 -0.52 4.52
C ARG A 50 1.36 -0.84 4.50
N SER A 51 0.67 -0.72 5.63
CA SER A 51 -0.79 -0.83 5.66
C SER A 51 -1.41 0.37 4.96
N LYS A 52 -2.35 0.14 4.04
CA LYS A 52 -3.09 1.21 3.36
C LYS A 52 -4.00 1.97 4.33
N VAL A 53 -4.53 1.25 5.32
CA VAL A 53 -5.37 1.79 6.38
C VAL A 53 -4.66 1.55 7.71
N ASP A 54 -4.43 2.63 8.46
CA ASP A 54 -3.93 2.52 9.82
C ASP A 54 -5.06 2.13 10.77
N ARG A 55 -5.17 0.83 11.04
CA ARG A 55 -6.19 0.27 11.94
C ARG A 55 -5.95 0.61 13.41
N SER A 56 -4.85 1.30 13.74
CA SER A 56 -4.59 1.80 15.09
C SER A 56 -5.21 3.17 15.35
N GLN A 57 -5.56 3.91 14.29
CA GLN A 57 -6.28 5.17 14.43
C GLN A 57 -7.77 4.90 14.65
N PRO A 58 -8.44 5.69 15.52
CA PRO A 58 -9.88 5.63 15.65
C PRO A 58 -10.54 6.11 14.35
N ILE A 59 -11.65 5.47 13.99
CA ILE A 59 -12.48 5.92 12.87
C ILE A 59 -13.17 7.22 13.29
N THR A 60 -13.03 8.25 12.47
CA THR A 60 -13.63 9.57 12.71
C THR A 60 -15.08 9.62 12.25
N THR A 61 -15.86 10.55 12.82
CA THR A 61 -17.24 10.78 12.41
C THR A 61 -17.33 11.19 10.94
N ASP A 62 -16.40 12.03 10.45
CA ASP A 62 -16.35 12.46 9.05
C ASP A 62 -16.14 11.28 8.08
N GLU A 63 -15.26 10.34 8.41
CA GLU A 63 -15.07 9.11 7.61
C GLU A 63 -16.36 8.28 7.51
N VAL A 64 -17.10 8.17 8.62
CA VAL A 64 -18.38 7.45 8.63
C VAL A 64 -19.42 8.19 7.78
N LEU A 65 -19.54 9.51 7.93
CA LEU A 65 -20.49 10.32 7.17
C LEU A 65 -20.21 10.28 5.66
N GLU A 66 -18.94 10.30 5.25
CA GLU A 66 -18.55 10.16 3.85
C GLU A 66 -19.03 8.81 3.25
N VAL A 67 -18.89 7.71 4.00
CA VAL A 67 -19.38 6.41 3.56
C VAL A 67 -20.91 6.41 3.47
N TYR A 68 -21.59 6.99 4.45
CA TYR A 68 -23.06 7.10 4.42
C TYR A 68 -23.56 7.86 3.19
N GLN A 69 -22.96 9.01 2.86
CA GLN A 69 -23.34 9.79 1.67
C GLN A 69 -23.13 9.00 0.38
N ARG A 70 -22.02 8.24 0.28
CA ARG A 70 -21.77 7.38 -0.88
C ARG A 70 -22.79 6.26 -1.00
N LEU A 71 -23.20 5.66 0.12
CA LEU A 71 -24.21 4.60 0.15
C LEU A 71 -25.60 5.13 -0.16
N GLU A 72 -25.94 6.33 0.31
CA GLU A 72 -27.22 6.99 -0.01
C GLU A 72 -27.32 7.31 -1.51
N ALA A 73 -26.22 7.73 -2.14
CA ALA A 73 -26.16 8.01 -3.57
C ALA A 73 -25.99 6.77 -4.45
N PHE A 74 -25.88 5.57 -3.87
CA PHE A 74 -25.62 4.35 -4.62
C PHE A 74 -26.91 3.74 -5.16
N GLU A 75 -27.10 3.80 -6.48
CA GLU A 75 -28.27 3.25 -7.19
C GLU A 75 -28.11 1.78 -7.63
N GLY A 76 -26.98 1.14 -7.33
CA GLY A 76 -26.67 -0.24 -7.73
C GLY A 76 -27.28 -1.30 -6.81
N SER A 77 -27.06 -2.58 -7.15
CA SER A 77 -27.51 -3.67 -6.28
C SER A 77 -26.56 -3.88 -5.10
N LEU A 78 -27.07 -4.41 -3.99
CA LEU A 78 -26.22 -4.78 -2.84
C LEU A 78 -25.10 -5.76 -3.26
N SER A 79 -25.35 -6.61 -4.27
CA SER A 79 -24.35 -7.52 -4.80
C SER A 79 -23.19 -6.78 -5.48
N ASP A 80 -23.46 -5.70 -6.21
CA ASP A 80 -22.43 -4.83 -6.81
C ASP A 80 -21.60 -4.13 -5.74
N LEU A 81 -22.25 -3.67 -4.67
CA LEU A 81 -21.57 -3.04 -3.53
C LEU A 81 -20.64 -4.00 -2.78
N LEU A 82 -21.06 -5.27 -2.67
CA LEU A 82 -20.32 -6.32 -1.96
C LEU A 82 -19.30 -7.06 -2.83
N GLN A 83 -19.20 -6.73 -4.12
CA GLN A 83 -18.13 -7.30 -4.94
C GLN A 83 -16.79 -6.93 -4.30
N PRO A 84 -15.90 -7.92 -4.05
CA PRO A 84 -14.54 -7.59 -3.71
C PRO A 84 -14.02 -6.66 -4.80
N ILE A 85 -13.35 -5.56 -4.43
CA ILE A 85 -12.71 -4.64 -5.36
C ILE A 85 -11.56 -5.41 -6.04
N ALA A 86 -11.89 -6.33 -6.92
CA ALA A 86 -10.98 -7.11 -7.72
C ALA A 86 -10.61 -6.22 -8.90
N GLU A 87 -9.40 -5.67 -8.82
CA GLU A 87 -8.63 -5.19 -9.97
C GLU A 87 -9.37 -4.24 -10.93
N GLN A 88 -9.34 -2.95 -10.61
CA GLN A 88 -8.98 -2.00 -11.66
C GLN A 88 -7.50 -2.25 -12.03
N LYS A 89 -7.25 -3.31 -12.80
CA LYS A 89 -5.98 -3.52 -13.49
C LYS A 89 -5.90 -2.41 -14.53
N PRO A 90 -4.97 -1.44 -14.44
CA PRO A 90 -4.76 -0.53 -15.55
C PRO A 90 -4.36 -1.40 -16.74
N GLU A 91 -5.20 -1.43 -17.78
CA GLU A 91 -4.83 -2.07 -19.04
C GLU A 91 -3.53 -1.43 -19.53
N PRO A 92 -2.52 -2.23 -19.95
CA PRO A 92 -1.35 -1.66 -20.59
C PRO A 92 -1.82 -0.94 -21.85
N LYS A 93 -1.62 0.38 -21.89
CA LYS A 93 -1.83 1.15 -23.11
C LYS A 93 -0.94 0.52 -24.19
N PRO A 94 -1.47 0.17 -25.37
CA PRO A 94 -0.64 -0.32 -26.45
C PRO A 94 0.35 0.76 -26.86
N ASP A 95 1.64 0.44 -26.77
CA ASP A 95 2.72 1.25 -27.33
C ASP A 95 2.42 1.50 -28.82
N LYS A 96 2.34 2.77 -29.19
CA LYS A 96 2.27 3.22 -30.59
C LYS A 96 3.52 4.03 -30.89
#